data_AF-A0A2H5XDD4-F1
#
_entry.id   AF-A0A2H5XDD4-F1
#
_cell.length_a   1.000
_cell.length_b   1.000
_cell.length_c   1.000
_cell.angle_alpha   90.00
_cell.angle_beta   90.00
_cell.angle_gamma   90.00
#
_symmetry.space_group_name_H-M   'P 1'
#
loop_
_entity.id
_entity.type
_entity.pdbx_description
1 polymer ?
#
loop_
_entity_poly.entity_id
_entity_poly.type
_entity_poly.pdbx_seq_one_letter_code
_entity_poly.pdbx_strand_id
1 'polypeptide(L)'
;MLRIHKFAAFIVLVSWSLVYFGFCQQTVHRSAFLEQAHQRLRQMGKLRQWGIKGEKEKIPELIRALREGMSYTKVVAAKALARLRAEEALEVLKEEGQKLSKKAWSTGLGTNEMHALVSITTAVARIEAMKSGHNPSRIVKLFLDRCGGISLDALNRSVMGMWERVLMEEYVLILRELADLIATMRQAGYDERALSNLERSFNFHLDYPCKLKLELSKIKSRQRRVNLLVQRILSAKSGTRERYYDVQALADEGGDDVREIVSKHLLQIYQNREKVKEYWRIEMLLHVFGALGDPKALPVVRLFLNDPNQFVRTKALRVEESLRKGEVFPVPDALGY
;
A
#
# COMPACT_ATOMS: atom_id res chain seq x y z
N MET A 1 -50.34 -17.41 42.59
CA MET A 1 -49.39 -17.93 41.57
C MET A 1 -49.35 -17.12 40.28
N LEU A 2 -50.48 -16.73 39.65
CA LEU A 2 -50.47 -16.05 38.33
C LEU A 2 -49.64 -14.75 38.22
N ARG A 3 -49.48 -13.98 39.30
CA ARG A 3 -48.67 -12.74 39.29
C ARG A 3 -47.16 -12.99 39.14
N ILE A 4 -46.66 -14.12 39.63
CA ILE A 4 -45.23 -14.45 39.59
C ILE A 4 -44.80 -14.83 38.16
N HIS A 5 -45.63 -15.56 37.41
CA HIS A 5 -45.33 -15.92 36.03
C HIS A 5 -45.34 -14.73 35.07
N LYS A 6 -46.24 -13.75 35.26
CA LYS A 6 -46.25 -12.52 34.45
C LYS A 6 -45.00 -11.67 34.69
N PHE A 7 -44.52 -11.62 35.93
CA PHE A 7 -43.30 -10.90 36.28
C PHE A 7 -42.04 -11.57 35.72
N ALA A 8 -41.94 -12.90 35.80
CA ALA A 8 -40.84 -13.66 35.21
C ALA A 8 -40.79 -13.52 33.67
N ALA A 9 -41.93 -13.59 32.98
CA ALA A 9 -42.00 -13.38 31.54
C ALA A 9 -41.59 -11.96 31.13
N PHE A 10 -41.97 -10.95 31.92
CA PHE A 10 -41.55 -9.56 31.71
C PHE A 10 -40.03 -9.39 31.84
N ILE A 11 -39.42 -9.99 32.86
CA ILE A 11 -37.95 -9.94 33.04
C ILE A 11 -37.23 -10.58 31.86
N VAL A 12 -37.67 -11.76 31.39
CA VAL A 12 -37.04 -12.43 30.23
C VAL A 12 -37.15 -11.59 28.96
N LEU A 13 -38.30 -10.96 28.70
CA LEU A 13 -38.48 -10.07 27.54
C LEU A 13 -37.60 -8.82 27.61
N VAL A 14 -37.47 -8.21 28.79
CA VAL A 14 -36.59 -7.05 28.99
C VAL A 14 -35.13 -7.45 28.82
N SER A 15 -34.70 -8.59 29.39
CA SER A 15 -33.33 -9.09 29.22
C SER A 15 -32.99 -9.42 27.77
N TRP A 16 -33.91 -10.05 27.02
CA TRP A 16 -33.72 -10.29 25.58
C TRP A 16 -33.66 -9.00 24.77
N SER A 17 -34.49 -8.01 25.12
CA SER A 17 -34.48 -6.71 24.46
C SER A 17 -33.16 -5.95 24.68
N LEU A 18 -32.59 -6.03 25.90
CA LEU A 18 -31.30 -5.40 26.21
C LEU A 18 -30.12 -6.10 25.50
N VAL A 19 -30.12 -7.43 25.40
CA VAL A 19 -29.10 -8.19 24.65
C VAL A 19 -29.18 -7.88 23.15
N TYR A 20 -30.40 -7.88 22.58
CA TYR A 20 -30.62 -7.54 21.18
C TYR A 20 -30.21 -6.09 20.88
N PHE A 21 -30.55 -5.15 21.77
CA PHE A 21 -30.14 -3.76 21.65
C PHE A 21 -28.62 -3.59 21.72
N GLY A 22 -27.94 -4.31 22.63
CA GLY A 22 -26.47 -4.33 22.70
C GLY A 22 -25.83 -4.88 21.42
N PHE A 23 -26.37 -5.97 20.85
CA PHE A 23 -25.90 -6.52 19.57
C PHE A 23 -26.13 -5.54 18.41
N CYS A 24 -27.31 -4.90 18.34
CA CYS A 24 -27.60 -3.86 17.35
C CYS A 24 -26.65 -2.66 17.48
N GLN A 25 -26.40 -2.15 18.68
CA GLN A 25 -25.45 -1.06 18.88
C GLN A 25 -24.02 -1.46 18.47
N GLN A 26 -23.59 -2.69 18.79
CA GLN A 26 -22.28 -3.19 18.38
C GLN A 26 -22.16 -3.31 16.85
N THR A 27 -23.23 -3.68 16.14
CA THR A 27 -23.25 -3.71 14.66
C THR A 27 -23.18 -2.32 14.03
N VAL A 28 -23.86 -1.32 14.59
CA VAL A 28 -23.86 0.07 14.09
C VAL A 28 -22.51 0.75 14.33
N HIS A 29 -21.89 0.58 15.51
CA HIS A 29 -20.55 1.12 15.75
C HIS A 29 -19.49 0.47 14.87
N ARG A 30 -19.62 -0.85 14.61
CA ARG A 30 -18.70 -1.56 13.71
C ARG A 30 -18.85 -1.09 12.27
N SER A 31 -20.06 -0.77 11.79
CA SER A 31 -20.25 -0.28 10.42
C SER A 31 -19.67 1.12 10.21
N ALA A 32 -19.88 2.04 11.17
CA ALA A 32 -19.32 3.39 11.10
C ALA A 32 -17.78 3.39 11.13
N PHE A 33 -17.18 2.57 12.01
CA PHE A 33 -15.73 2.41 12.06
C PHE A 33 -15.15 1.83 10.76
N LEU A 34 -15.79 0.80 10.22
CA LEU A 34 -15.36 0.18 8.96
C LEU A 34 -15.50 1.15 7.78
N GLU A 35 -16.57 1.93 7.71
CA GLU A 35 -16.74 2.92 6.65
C GLU A 35 -15.68 4.02 6.75
N GLN A 36 -15.37 4.51 7.95
CA GLN A 36 -14.29 5.47 8.15
C GLN A 36 -12.93 4.88 7.77
N ALA A 37 -12.66 3.62 8.14
CA ALA A 37 -11.44 2.92 7.76
C ALA A 37 -11.32 2.76 6.23
N HIS A 38 -12.42 2.39 5.56
CA HIS A 38 -12.46 2.33 4.10
C HIS A 38 -12.22 3.70 3.48
N GLN A 39 -12.90 4.75 3.92
CA GLN A 39 -12.71 6.11 3.40
C GLN A 39 -11.24 6.56 3.48
N ARG A 40 -10.56 6.26 4.60
CA ARG A 40 -9.13 6.54 4.78
C ARG A 40 -8.26 5.74 3.80
N LEU A 41 -8.55 4.47 3.63
CA LEU A 41 -7.89 3.59 2.66
C LEU A 41 -8.07 4.12 1.23
N ARG A 42 -9.27 4.56 0.85
CA ARG A 42 -9.56 5.18 -0.45
C ARG A 42 -8.75 6.47 -0.66
N GLN A 43 -8.73 7.33 0.36
CA GLN A 43 -7.92 8.55 0.34
C GLN A 43 -6.43 8.22 0.12
N MET A 44 -5.88 7.26 0.86
CA MET A 44 -4.48 6.83 0.71
C MET A 44 -4.19 6.30 -0.70
N GLY A 45 -5.07 5.46 -1.25
CA GLY A 45 -4.95 5.00 -2.63
C GLY A 45 -4.85 6.15 -3.64
N LYS A 46 -5.67 7.19 -3.45
CA LYS A 46 -5.64 8.40 -4.29
C LYS A 46 -4.32 9.17 -4.18
N LEU A 47 -3.84 9.43 -2.95
CA LEU A 47 -2.56 10.13 -2.72
C LEU A 47 -1.39 9.38 -3.38
N ARG A 48 -1.40 8.04 -3.28
CA ARG A 48 -0.40 7.18 -3.93
C ARG A 48 -0.44 7.35 -5.46
N GLN A 49 -1.62 7.26 -6.06
CA GLN A 49 -1.78 7.38 -7.52
C GLN A 49 -1.24 8.72 -8.03
N TRP A 50 -1.50 9.83 -7.33
CA TRP A 50 -0.96 11.14 -7.70
C TRP A 50 0.57 11.14 -7.77
N GLY A 51 1.24 10.54 -6.78
CA GLY A 51 2.69 10.40 -6.77
C GLY A 51 3.24 9.51 -7.89
N ILE A 52 2.52 8.45 -8.26
CA ILE A 52 2.94 7.53 -9.34
C ILE A 52 2.73 8.16 -10.72
N LYS A 53 1.61 8.84 -10.94
CA LYS A 53 1.25 9.47 -12.22
C LYS A 53 2.00 10.76 -12.49
N GLY A 54 2.69 11.32 -11.50
CA GLY A 54 3.40 12.58 -11.67
C GLY A 54 2.51 13.82 -11.61
N GLU A 55 1.35 13.75 -10.95
CA GLU A 55 0.36 14.83 -10.86
C GLU A 55 0.84 15.96 -9.93
N LYS A 56 1.75 16.81 -10.43
CA LYS A 56 2.37 17.92 -9.66
C LYS A 56 1.34 18.95 -9.19
N GLU A 57 0.24 19.12 -9.91
CA GLU A 57 -0.86 19.99 -9.51
C GLU A 57 -1.55 19.56 -8.20
N LYS A 58 -1.30 18.34 -7.72
CA LYS A 58 -1.84 17.79 -6.45
C LYS A 58 -0.92 17.96 -5.25
N ILE A 59 0.22 18.64 -5.41
CA ILE A 59 1.15 18.91 -4.31
C ILE A 59 0.48 19.65 -3.13
N PRO A 60 -0.38 20.68 -3.33
CA PRO A 60 -1.08 21.33 -2.21
C PRO A 60 -1.94 20.35 -1.39
N GLU A 61 -2.68 19.45 -2.04
CA GLU A 61 -3.48 18.44 -1.36
C GLU A 61 -2.64 17.39 -0.64
N LEU A 62 -1.48 17.01 -1.19
CA LEU A 62 -0.52 16.15 -0.53
C LEU A 62 0.08 16.81 0.73
N ILE A 63 0.43 18.10 0.66
CA ILE A 63 0.90 18.88 1.81
C ILE A 63 -0.19 18.95 2.89
N ARG A 64 -1.44 19.18 2.51
CA ARG A 64 -2.57 19.17 3.46
C ARG A 64 -2.72 17.79 4.12
N ALA A 65 -2.67 16.71 3.33
CA ALA A 65 -2.75 15.34 3.85
C ALA A 65 -1.57 14.99 4.77
N LEU A 66 -0.38 15.55 4.52
CA LEU A 66 0.79 15.41 5.40
C LEU A 66 0.60 16.11 6.75
N ARG A 67 -0.04 17.29 6.79
CA ARG A 67 -0.28 18.05 8.03
C ARG A 67 -1.41 17.46 8.86
N GLU A 68 -2.56 17.26 8.22
CA GLU A 68 -3.84 16.95 8.86
C GLU A 68 -4.13 15.45 8.92
N GLY A 69 -3.42 14.65 8.13
CA GLY A 69 -3.63 13.21 8.07
C GLY A 69 -3.16 12.47 9.31
N MET A 70 -3.75 11.30 9.52
CA MET A 70 -3.22 10.32 10.48
C MET A 70 -1.89 9.75 9.99
N SER A 71 -1.15 9.04 10.85
CA SER A 71 0.21 8.56 10.56
C SER A 71 0.33 7.82 9.23
N TYR A 72 -0.60 6.91 8.89
CA TYR A 72 -0.61 6.22 7.60
C TYR A 72 -0.85 7.13 6.40
N THR A 73 -1.73 8.13 6.53
CA THR A 73 -1.95 9.15 5.49
C THR A 73 -0.69 9.98 5.29
N LYS A 74 0.01 10.34 6.38
CA LYS A 74 1.31 11.05 6.33
C LYS A 74 2.38 10.24 5.60
N VAL A 75 2.47 8.93 5.87
CA VAL A 75 3.38 8.02 5.15
C VAL A 75 3.15 8.11 3.65
N VAL A 76 1.91 7.92 3.19
CA VAL A 76 1.60 7.91 1.76
C VAL A 76 1.81 9.29 1.12
N ALA A 77 1.41 10.37 1.81
CA ALA A 77 1.62 11.73 1.35
C ALA A 77 3.12 12.05 1.19
N ALA A 78 3.95 11.72 2.19
CA ALA A 78 5.39 11.93 2.15
C ALA A 78 6.05 11.18 0.99
N LYS A 79 5.70 9.91 0.79
CA LYS A 79 6.21 9.11 -0.34
C LYS A 79 5.80 9.70 -1.69
N ALA A 80 4.55 10.14 -1.83
CA ALA A 80 4.08 10.77 -3.05
C ALA A 80 4.83 12.08 -3.35
N LEU A 81 4.99 12.96 -2.35
CA LEU A 81 5.78 14.20 -2.47
C LEU A 81 7.24 13.92 -2.88
N ALA A 82 7.85 12.87 -2.32
CA ALA A 82 9.21 12.47 -2.66
C ALA A 82 9.35 11.98 -4.11
N ARG A 83 8.34 11.24 -4.62
CA ARG A 83 8.29 10.80 -6.02
C ARG A 83 8.11 11.97 -6.98
N LEU A 84 7.28 12.94 -6.62
CA LEU A 84 7.08 14.18 -7.38
C LEU A 84 8.27 15.13 -7.34
N ARG A 85 9.24 14.89 -6.44
CA ARG A 85 10.37 15.79 -6.14
C ARG A 85 9.88 17.19 -5.77
N ALA A 86 8.84 17.25 -4.95
CA ALA A 86 8.17 18.50 -4.55
C ALA A 86 9.06 19.33 -3.60
N GLU A 87 9.91 20.18 -4.15
CA GLU A 87 10.82 21.03 -3.38
C GLU A 87 10.08 22.02 -2.49
N GLU A 88 8.92 22.51 -2.96
CA GLU A 88 8.02 23.39 -2.22
C GLU A 88 7.46 22.75 -0.94
N ALA A 89 7.52 21.42 -0.83
CA ALA A 89 7.08 20.69 0.36
C ALA A 89 8.20 20.45 1.39
N LEU A 90 9.46 20.81 1.09
CA LEU A 90 10.61 20.50 1.95
C LEU A 90 10.48 21.07 3.35
N GLU A 91 10.12 22.34 3.48
CA GLU A 91 10.00 22.99 4.79
C GLU A 91 8.89 22.34 5.61
N VAL A 92 7.74 22.03 5.01
CA VAL A 92 6.64 21.35 5.70
C VAL A 92 7.02 19.93 6.13
N LEU A 93 7.73 19.18 5.27
CA LEU A 93 8.23 17.85 5.63
C LEU A 93 9.20 17.93 6.82
N LYS A 94 10.12 18.90 6.83
CA LYS A 94 11.07 19.10 7.94
C LYS A 94 10.35 19.47 9.24
N GLU A 95 9.39 20.39 9.18
CA GLU A 95 8.57 20.77 10.34
C GLU A 95 7.81 19.57 10.93
N GLU A 96 7.12 18.79 10.09
CA GLU A 96 6.37 17.61 10.54
C GLU A 96 7.28 16.50 11.07
N GLY A 97 8.44 16.29 10.44
CA GLY A 97 9.48 15.37 10.92
C GLY A 97 10.01 15.77 12.30
N GLN A 98 10.29 17.07 12.50
CA GLN A 98 10.72 17.59 13.81
C GLN A 98 9.65 17.43 14.89
N LYS A 99 8.37 17.66 14.58
CA LYS A 99 7.26 17.43 15.53
C LYS A 99 7.21 15.97 15.99
N LEU A 100 7.27 15.02 15.05
CA LEU A 100 7.29 13.60 15.37
C LEU A 100 8.56 13.17 16.12
N SER A 101 9.72 13.70 15.74
CA SER A 101 10.98 13.42 16.44
C SER A 101 10.94 13.92 17.89
N LYS A 102 10.46 15.14 18.14
CA LYS A 102 10.31 15.67 19.50
C LYS A 102 9.38 14.79 20.34
N LYS A 103 8.26 14.35 19.75
CA LYS A 103 7.33 13.42 20.40
C LYS A 103 7.98 12.07 20.73
N ALA A 104 8.82 11.54 19.85
CA ALA A 104 9.57 10.30 20.08
C ALA A 104 10.43 10.38 21.35
N TRP A 105 11.13 11.49 21.54
CA TRP A 105 11.96 11.73 22.73
C TRP A 105 11.14 11.94 24.01
N SER A 106 9.96 12.55 23.92
CA SER A 106 9.16 12.88 25.12
C SER A 106 8.30 11.73 25.63
N THR A 107 7.59 11.04 24.74
CA THR A 107 6.52 10.09 25.11
C THR A 107 6.70 8.72 24.47
N GLY A 108 7.73 8.54 23.64
CA GLY A 108 7.79 7.45 22.68
C GLY A 108 6.82 7.66 21.51
N LEU A 109 7.06 6.93 20.42
CA LEU A 109 6.13 6.84 19.28
C LEU A 109 5.50 5.46 19.24
N GLY A 110 4.22 5.40 18.89
CA GLY A 110 3.63 4.15 18.42
C GLY A 110 4.22 3.75 17.06
N THR A 111 4.13 2.47 16.71
CA THR A 111 4.65 1.91 15.44
C THR A 111 4.25 2.74 14.21
N ASN A 112 2.98 3.15 14.13
CA ASN A 112 2.48 3.93 12.99
C ASN A 112 3.10 5.33 12.89
N GLU A 113 3.35 5.97 14.02
CA GLU A 113 3.99 7.29 14.06
C GLU A 113 5.47 7.20 13.73
N MET A 114 6.13 6.11 14.13
CA MET A 114 7.49 5.82 13.72
C MET A 114 7.59 5.62 12.21
N HIS A 115 6.65 4.87 11.60
CA HIS A 115 6.58 4.72 10.14
C HIS A 115 6.42 6.07 9.44
N ALA A 116 5.58 6.96 9.98
CA ALA A 116 5.41 8.31 9.45
C ALA A 116 6.71 9.13 9.56
N LEU A 117 7.39 9.09 10.71
CA LEU A 117 8.67 9.77 10.91
C LEU A 117 9.71 9.29 9.90
N VAL A 118 9.91 7.97 9.76
CA VAL A 118 10.87 7.40 8.80
C VAL A 118 10.51 7.77 7.36
N SER A 119 9.23 7.73 7.00
CA SER A 119 8.76 8.07 5.64
C SER A 119 8.95 9.56 5.32
N ILE A 120 8.76 10.45 6.29
CA ILE A 120 9.03 11.88 6.14
C ILE A 120 10.53 12.15 6.01
N THR A 121 11.35 11.53 6.87
CA THR A 121 12.81 11.66 6.81
C THR A 121 13.36 11.19 5.47
N THR A 122 12.94 10.01 5.00
CA THR A 122 13.35 9.47 3.70
C THR A 122 12.83 10.32 2.53
N ALA A 123 11.65 10.93 2.64
CA ALA A 123 11.15 11.86 1.64
C ALA A 123 12.04 13.11 1.52
N VAL A 124 12.40 13.75 2.65
CA VAL A 124 13.34 14.89 2.67
C VAL A 124 14.69 14.48 2.08
N ALA A 125 15.25 13.36 2.56
CA ALA A 125 16.53 12.84 2.11
C ALA A 125 16.55 12.61 0.59
N ARG A 126 15.47 12.03 0.05
CA ARG A 126 15.33 11.78 -1.38
C ARG A 126 15.26 13.07 -2.20
N ILE A 127 14.42 14.02 -1.80
CA ILE A 127 14.28 15.29 -2.53
C ILE A 127 15.62 16.03 -2.55
N GLU A 128 16.30 16.13 -1.40
CA GLU A 128 17.60 16.81 -1.30
C GLU A 128 18.71 16.07 -2.07
N ALA A 129 18.79 14.75 -1.96
CA ALA A 129 19.82 13.96 -2.65
C ALA A 129 19.69 14.06 -4.16
N MET A 130 18.47 14.06 -4.71
CA MET A 130 18.21 14.17 -6.14
C MET A 130 18.61 15.53 -6.73
N LYS A 131 18.80 16.58 -5.91
CA LYS A 131 19.35 17.87 -6.36
C LYS A 131 20.85 17.82 -6.67
N SER A 132 21.56 16.80 -6.18
CA SER A 132 23.02 16.74 -6.24
C SER A 132 23.62 16.36 -7.61
N GLY A 133 22.78 16.10 -8.60
CA GLY A 133 23.19 15.84 -9.99
C GLY A 133 22.77 14.47 -10.51
N HIS A 134 23.59 13.88 -11.38
CA HIS A 134 23.29 12.63 -12.12
C HIS A 134 24.17 11.43 -11.73
N ASN A 135 25.02 11.55 -10.70
CA ASN A 135 25.87 10.45 -10.24
C ASN A 135 25.10 9.57 -9.22
N PRO A 136 24.73 8.32 -9.56
CA PRO A 136 23.93 7.48 -8.65
C PRO A 136 24.59 7.25 -7.29
N SER A 137 25.90 7.02 -7.26
CA SER A 137 26.63 6.75 -6.01
C SER A 137 26.62 7.96 -5.08
N ARG A 138 26.76 9.17 -5.62
CA ARG A 138 26.67 10.42 -4.85
C ARG A 138 25.26 10.62 -4.30
N ILE A 139 24.23 10.37 -5.11
CA ILE A 139 22.83 10.49 -4.68
C ILE A 139 22.53 9.50 -3.55
N VAL A 140 22.89 8.22 -3.71
CA VAL A 140 22.65 7.21 -2.67
C VAL A 140 23.41 7.53 -1.38
N LYS A 141 24.67 7.98 -1.49
CA LYS A 141 25.44 8.41 -0.32
C LYS A 141 24.73 9.55 0.42
N LEU A 142 24.36 10.61 -0.29
CA LEU A 142 23.65 11.75 0.31
C LEU A 142 22.30 11.35 0.91
N PHE A 143 21.56 10.45 0.26
CA PHE A 143 20.31 9.91 0.80
C PHE A 143 20.53 9.23 2.15
N LEU A 144 21.54 8.35 2.26
CA LEU A 144 21.86 7.64 3.50
C LEU A 144 22.40 8.59 4.59
N ASP A 145 23.23 9.55 4.21
CA ASP A 145 23.75 10.59 5.11
C ASP A 145 22.59 11.40 5.72
N ARG A 146 21.59 11.76 4.90
CA ARG A 146 20.39 12.51 5.35
C ARG A 146 19.41 11.66 6.15
N CYS A 147 19.43 10.34 6.02
CA CYS A 147 18.68 9.42 6.87
C CYS A 147 19.33 9.17 8.24
N GLY A 148 20.21 10.05 8.70
CA GLY A 148 20.89 9.96 9.99
C GLY A 148 22.28 9.33 9.94
N GLY A 149 22.98 9.44 8.80
CA GLY A 149 24.34 8.91 8.66
C GLY A 149 24.39 7.37 8.65
N ILE A 150 23.35 6.72 8.14
CA ILE A 150 23.26 5.26 8.15
C ILE A 150 24.33 4.68 7.22
N SER A 151 25.23 3.88 7.78
CA SER A 151 26.22 3.17 6.96
C SER A 151 25.57 2.02 6.17
N LEU A 152 26.17 1.71 5.02
CA LEU A 152 25.78 0.58 4.18
C LEU A 152 25.70 -0.73 4.99
N ASP A 153 26.73 -0.99 5.79
CA ASP A 153 26.82 -2.21 6.60
C ASP A 153 25.75 -2.27 7.67
N ALA A 154 25.41 -1.14 8.30
CA ALA A 154 24.32 -1.09 9.27
C ALA A 154 22.98 -1.45 8.61
N LEU A 155 22.69 -0.87 7.44
CA LEU A 155 21.48 -1.19 6.68
C LEU A 155 21.42 -2.69 6.31
N ASN A 156 22.52 -3.26 5.81
CA ASN A 156 22.58 -4.68 5.43
C ASN A 156 22.44 -5.63 6.62
N ARG A 157 23.08 -5.34 7.77
CA ARG A 157 22.96 -6.15 8.99
C ARG A 157 21.54 -6.12 9.56
N SER A 158 20.90 -4.94 9.56
CA SER A 158 19.53 -4.80 10.07
C SER A 158 18.50 -5.61 9.27
N VAL A 159 18.73 -5.84 7.98
CA VAL A 159 17.80 -6.64 7.16
C VAL A 159 17.98 -8.14 7.42
N MET A 160 19.19 -8.58 7.78
CA MET A 160 19.47 -9.99 8.13
C MET A 160 18.86 -10.41 9.47
N GLY A 161 18.84 -9.50 10.46
CA GLY A 161 18.30 -9.78 11.81
C GLY A 161 16.78 -9.68 11.93
N MET A 162 16.07 -9.42 10.83
CA MET A 162 14.65 -9.03 10.79
C MET A 162 13.70 -10.04 11.44
N TRP A 163 14.16 -11.28 11.64
CA TRP A 163 13.38 -12.34 12.28
C TRP A 163 13.24 -12.17 13.80
N GLU A 164 14.00 -11.28 14.45
CA GLU A 164 14.10 -11.27 15.90
C GLU A 164 13.53 -10.02 16.61
N ARG A 165 13.32 -8.85 15.97
CA ARG A 165 12.92 -7.60 16.71
C ARG A 165 12.11 -6.55 15.93
N VAL A 166 11.24 -5.85 16.67
CA VAL A 166 10.39 -4.70 16.25
C VAL A 166 11.20 -3.47 15.76
N LEU A 167 12.40 -3.24 16.29
CA LEU A 167 13.26 -2.08 15.92
C LEU A 167 13.84 -2.18 14.50
N MET A 168 13.69 -3.32 13.81
CA MET A 168 14.22 -3.50 12.45
C MET A 168 13.30 -2.98 11.35
N GLU A 169 12.07 -2.58 11.68
CA GLU A 169 11.12 -2.06 10.69
C GLU A 169 11.60 -0.76 10.03
N GLU A 170 12.32 0.10 10.75
CA GLU A 170 12.80 1.39 10.24
C GLU A 170 13.81 1.23 9.11
N TYR A 171 14.81 0.36 9.32
CA TYR A 171 15.83 0.05 8.30
C TYR A 171 15.20 -0.59 7.06
N VAL A 172 14.17 -1.42 7.23
CA VAL A 172 13.43 -2.00 6.10
C VAL A 172 12.70 -0.93 5.31
N LEU A 173 12.08 0.04 5.97
CA LEU A 173 11.43 1.18 5.29
C LEU A 173 12.46 2.02 4.51
N ILE A 174 13.63 2.29 5.10
CA ILE A 174 14.72 3.02 4.43
C ILE A 174 15.24 2.23 3.22
N LEU A 175 15.43 0.91 3.36
CA LEU A 175 15.83 0.03 2.26
C LEU A 175 14.81 0.05 1.11
N ARG A 176 13.51 0.02 1.43
CA ARG A 176 12.43 0.08 0.43
C ARG A 176 12.39 1.41 -0.31
N GLU A 177 12.62 2.53 0.38
CA GLU A 177 12.72 3.84 -0.26
C GLU A 177 14.00 3.97 -1.11
N LEU A 178 15.09 3.35 -0.68
CA LEU A 178 16.32 3.29 -1.48
C LEU A 178 16.12 2.45 -2.76
N ALA A 179 15.43 1.30 -2.68
CA ALA A 179 15.09 0.51 -3.85
C ALA A 179 14.20 1.29 -4.84
N ASP A 180 13.22 2.04 -4.32
CA ASP A 180 12.35 2.93 -5.11
C ASP A 180 13.15 4.08 -5.77
N LEU A 181 14.12 4.66 -5.05
CA LEU A 181 15.02 5.68 -5.56
C LEU A 181 15.89 5.15 -6.71
N ILE A 182 16.50 3.97 -6.55
CA ILE A 182 17.29 3.32 -7.61
C ILE A 182 16.42 3.02 -8.83
N ALA A 183 15.23 2.45 -8.63
CA ALA A 183 14.27 2.19 -9.71
C ALA A 183 13.89 3.48 -10.46
N THR A 184 13.69 4.58 -9.72
CA THR A 184 13.38 5.90 -10.29
C THR A 184 14.55 6.46 -11.11
N MET A 185 15.79 6.35 -10.61
CA MET A 185 16.98 6.75 -11.37
C MET A 185 17.13 5.94 -12.65
N ARG A 186 16.87 4.63 -12.61
CA ARG A 186 16.89 3.77 -13.80
C ARG A 186 15.86 4.21 -14.85
N GLN A 187 14.63 4.48 -14.43
CA GLN A 187 13.57 4.97 -15.33
C GLN A 187 13.91 6.34 -15.94
N ALA A 188 14.66 7.18 -15.20
CA ALA A 188 15.15 8.47 -15.67
C ALA A 188 16.43 8.37 -16.55
N GLY A 189 16.91 7.17 -16.87
CA GLY A 189 18.03 6.97 -17.80
C GLY A 189 19.43 7.17 -17.21
N TYR A 190 19.58 7.05 -15.88
CA TYR A 190 20.89 7.11 -15.23
C TYR A 190 21.79 5.92 -15.64
N ASP A 191 23.11 6.04 -15.44
CA ASP A 191 24.10 5.03 -15.84
C ASP A 191 23.80 3.64 -15.19
N GLU A 192 23.45 2.67 -16.04
CA GLU A 192 23.03 1.34 -15.58
C GLU A 192 24.17 0.57 -14.90
N ARG A 193 25.43 0.81 -15.29
CA ARG A 193 26.58 0.15 -14.66
C ARG A 193 26.74 0.61 -13.22
N ALA A 194 26.63 1.90 -12.95
CA ALA A 194 26.67 2.48 -11.62
C ALA A 194 25.48 2.01 -10.78
N LEU A 195 24.25 1.98 -11.34
CA LEU A 195 23.07 1.46 -10.65
C LEU A 195 23.21 -0.03 -10.30
N SER A 196 23.69 -0.85 -11.24
CA SER A 196 23.94 -2.28 -11.00
C SER A 196 25.01 -2.52 -9.93
N ASN A 197 26.05 -1.68 -9.87
CA ASN A 197 27.05 -1.75 -8.80
C ASN A 197 26.44 -1.39 -7.44
N LEU A 198 25.59 -0.36 -7.38
CA LEU A 198 24.87 -0.03 -6.15
C LEU A 198 23.98 -1.17 -5.70
N GLU A 199 23.21 -1.78 -6.60
CA GLU A 199 22.33 -2.91 -6.24
C GLU A 199 23.07 -4.08 -5.60
N ARG A 200 24.28 -4.39 -6.07
CA ARG A 200 25.12 -5.46 -5.49
C ARG A 200 25.61 -5.15 -4.08
N SER A 201 25.66 -3.86 -3.71
CA SER A 201 26.09 -3.42 -2.38
C SER A 201 25.01 -3.60 -1.31
N PHE A 202 23.75 -3.87 -1.68
CA PHE A 202 22.64 -4.02 -0.74
C PHE A 202 21.96 -5.40 -0.81
N ASN A 203 21.48 -5.88 0.33
CA ASN A 203 20.76 -7.14 0.43
C ASN A 203 19.26 -7.02 0.08
N PHE A 204 18.93 -6.41 -1.07
CA PHE A 204 17.54 -6.20 -1.49
C PHE A 204 16.73 -7.51 -1.66
N HIS A 205 17.39 -8.64 -1.83
CA HIS A 205 16.74 -9.95 -2.00
C HIS A 205 16.04 -10.47 -0.72
N LEU A 206 16.39 -9.92 0.44
CA LEU A 206 15.80 -10.30 1.73
C LEU A 206 14.44 -9.63 1.99
N ASP A 207 14.13 -8.55 1.27
CA ASP A 207 12.83 -7.87 1.31
C ASP A 207 12.15 -7.98 -0.05
N TYR A 208 11.06 -8.74 -0.13
CA TYR A 208 10.37 -9.00 -1.40
C TYR A 208 9.95 -7.72 -2.15
N PRO A 209 9.36 -6.69 -1.50
CA PRO A 209 9.10 -5.40 -2.13
C PRO A 209 10.32 -4.75 -2.80
N CYS A 210 11.47 -4.71 -2.12
CA CYS A 210 12.71 -4.16 -2.69
C CYS A 210 13.11 -4.93 -3.95
N LYS A 211 13.19 -6.26 -3.85
CA LYS A 211 13.53 -7.14 -4.98
C LYS A 211 12.59 -6.91 -6.17
N LEU A 212 11.28 -6.87 -5.93
CA LEU A 212 10.28 -6.71 -6.97
C LEU A 212 10.43 -5.36 -7.69
N LYS A 213 10.58 -4.24 -6.96
CA LYS A 213 10.77 -2.91 -7.56
C LYS A 213 11.98 -2.85 -8.49
N LEU A 214 13.12 -3.40 -8.03
CA LEU A 214 14.34 -3.42 -8.82
C LEU A 214 14.23 -4.34 -10.04
N GLU A 215 13.61 -5.52 -9.90
CA GLU A 215 13.34 -6.45 -11.01
C GLU A 215 12.48 -5.76 -12.09
N LEU A 216 11.36 -5.14 -11.69
CA LEU A 216 10.46 -4.45 -12.60
C LEU A 216 11.14 -3.28 -13.31
N SER A 217 11.94 -2.49 -12.60
CA SER A 217 12.63 -1.34 -13.18
C SER A 217 13.60 -1.69 -14.33
N LYS A 218 14.10 -2.93 -14.38
CA LYS A 218 14.97 -3.44 -15.45
C LYS A 218 14.20 -3.79 -16.73
N ILE A 219 12.88 -3.92 -16.64
CA ILE A 219 12.02 -4.28 -17.78
C ILE A 219 11.44 -2.99 -18.37
N LYS A 220 12.02 -2.52 -19.49
CA LYS A 220 11.59 -1.27 -20.14
C LYS A 220 10.13 -1.30 -20.62
N SER A 221 9.71 -2.42 -21.21
CA SER A 221 8.35 -2.58 -21.74
C SER A 221 7.33 -2.75 -20.62
N ARG A 222 6.42 -1.79 -20.50
CA ARG A 222 5.27 -1.82 -19.58
C ARG A 222 4.43 -3.09 -19.76
N GLN A 223 4.08 -3.41 -21.00
CA GLN A 223 3.34 -4.65 -21.34
C GLN A 223 4.03 -5.92 -20.80
N ARG A 224 5.37 -6.00 -20.88
CA ARG A 224 6.12 -7.15 -20.32
C ARG A 224 6.06 -7.18 -18.80
N ARG A 225 6.11 -6.03 -18.11
CA ARG A 225 5.94 -5.95 -16.64
C ARG A 225 4.55 -6.41 -16.22
N VAL A 226 3.52 -5.92 -16.90
CA VAL A 226 2.12 -6.31 -16.66
C VAL A 226 1.94 -7.82 -16.83
N ASN A 227 2.42 -8.40 -17.95
CA ASN A 227 2.34 -9.84 -18.19
C ASN A 227 3.11 -10.65 -17.12
N LEU A 228 4.31 -10.22 -16.74
CA LEU A 228 5.10 -10.87 -15.69
C LEU A 228 4.35 -10.88 -14.35
N LEU A 229 3.79 -9.74 -13.94
CA LEU A 229 3.06 -9.61 -12.67
C LEU A 229 1.79 -10.47 -12.66
N VAL A 230 1.01 -10.45 -13.74
CA VAL A 230 -0.17 -11.30 -13.90
C VAL A 230 0.22 -12.78 -13.84
N GLN A 231 1.29 -13.18 -14.54
CA GLN A 231 1.79 -14.55 -14.50
C GLN A 231 2.21 -14.95 -13.09
N ARG A 232 2.92 -14.10 -12.35
CA ARG A 232 3.35 -14.34 -10.96
C ARG A 232 2.17 -14.51 -10.00
N ILE A 233 1.07 -13.78 -10.22
CA ILE A 233 -0.17 -13.93 -9.44
C ILE A 233 -0.85 -15.27 -9.79
N LEU A 234 -1.00 -15.58 -11.07
CA LEU A 234 -1.70 -16.77 -11.54
C LEU A 234 -0.93 -18.08 -11.27
N SER A 235 0.40 -18.07 -11.36
CA SER A 235 1.23 -19.27 -11.17
C SER A 235 1.56 -19.56 -9.70
N ALA A 236 1.15 -18.69 -8.78
CA ALA A 236 1.42 -18.90 -7.37
C ALA A 236 0.69 -20.12 -6.82
N LYS A 237 1.29 -20.75 -5.81
CA LYS A 237 0.72 -21.91 -5.12
C LYS A 237 -0.27 -21.50 -4.02
N SER A 238 -0.12 -20.30 -3.47
CA SER A 238 -0.95 -19.77 -2.40
C SER A 238 -0.97 -18.24 -2.41
N GLY A 239 -1.95 -17.67 -1.72
CA GLY A 239 -2.08 -16.23 -1.53
C GLY A 239 -1.18 -15.68 -0.43
N THR A 240 0.14 -15.70 -0.62
CA THR A 240 1.10 -15.19 0.38
C THR A 240 1.13 -13.67 0.42
N ARG A 241 1.73 -13.09 1.49
CA ARG A 241 1.90 -11.63 1.62
C ARG A 241 2.65 -11.03 0.43
N GLU A 242 3.62 -11.73 -0.13
CA GLU A 242 4.39 -11.32 -1.31
C GLU A 242 3.50 -11.07 -2.52
N ARG A 243 2.42 -11.84 -2.67
CA ARG A 243 1.50 -11.68 -3.80
C ARG A 243 0.73 -10.37 -3.72
N TYR A 244 0.44 -9.86 -2.52
CA TYR A 244 -0.18 -8.53 -2.39
C TYR A 244 0.74 -7.42 -2.91
N TYR A 245 2.06 -7.58 -2.82
CA TYR A 245 3.00 -6.67 -3.46
C TYR A 245 2.97 -6.79 -4.99
N ASP A 246 2.79 -7.98 -5.55
CA ASP A 246 2.60 -8.13 -7.00
C ASP A 246 1.28 -7.48 -7.46
N VAL A 247 0.20 -7.64 -6.69
CA VAL A 247 -1.10 -7.01 -6.96
C VAL A 247 -0.98 -5.49 -6.92
N GLN A 248 -0.32 -4.93 -5.90
CA GLN A 248 -0.10 -3.48 -5.82
C GLN A 248 0.81 -2.99 -6.94
N ALA A 249 1.90 -3.71 -7.26
CA ALA A 249 2.77 -3.38 -8.39
C ALA A 249 2.00 -3.37 -9.71
N LEU A 250 1.12 -4.35 -9.92
CA LEU A 250 0.29 -4.45 -11.12
C LEU A 250 -0.73 -3.31 -11.21
N ALA A 251 -1.33 -2.92 -10.09
CA ALA A 251 -2.20 -1.75 -10.03
C ALA A 251 -1.44 -0.45 -10.27
N ASP A 252 -0.21 -0.33 -9.76
CA ASP A 252 0.66 0.84 -9.94
C ASP A 252 1.09 1.02 -11.41
N GLU A 253 1.14 -0.06 -12.22
CA GLU A 253 1.35 0.06 -13.68
C GLU A 253 0.18 0.80 -14.37
N GLY A 254 -1.02 0.80 -13.78
CA GLY A 254 -2.19 1.58 -14.24
C GLY A 254 -2.74 1.20 -15.61
N GLY A 255 -3.56 2.08 -16.21
CA GLY A 255 -3.94 2.09 -17.64
C GLY A 255 -4.92 1.02 -18.14
N ASP A 256 -5.36 1.22 -19.39
CA ASP A 256 -6.37 0.39 -20.07
C ASP A 256 -5.87 -1.06 -20.30
N ASP A 257 -4.58 -1.22 -20.57
CA ASP A 257 -3.92 -2.51 -20.82
C ASP A 257 -3.95 -3.43 -19.60
N VAL A 258 -3.65 -2.91 -18.40
CA VAL A 258 -3.76 -3.71 -17.16
C VAL A 258 -5.20 -4.16 -16.97
N ARG A 259 -6.18 -3.25 -17.14
CA ARG A 259 -7.61 -3.60 -17.03
C ARG A 259 -7.96 -4.72 -18.01
N GLU A 260 -7.62 -4.58 -19.29
CA GLU A 260 -7.96 -5.55 -20.34
C GLU A 260 -7.36 -6.94 -20.08
N ILE A 261 -6.09 -7.00 -19.67
CA ILE A 261 -5.41 -8.27 -19.40
C ILE A 261 -6.02 -8.95 -18.17
N VAL A 262 -6.26 -8.19 -17.09
CA VAL A 262 -6.91 -8.72 -15.88
C VAL A 262 -8.34 -9.16 -16.18
N SER A 263 -9.10 -8.38 -16.97
CA SER A 263 -10.44 -8.74 -17.44
C SER A 263 -10.43 -10.04 -18.21
N LYS A 264 -9.51 -10.22 -19.16
CA LYS A 264 -9.37 -11.45 -19.94
C LYS A 264 -9.17 -12.67 -19.03
N HIS A 265 -8.26 -12.58 -18.05
CA HIS A 265 -8.00 -13.69 -17.15
C HIS A 265 -9.17 -13.99 -16.20
N LEU A 266 -9.83 -12.95 -15.67
CA LEU A 266 -11.02 -13.15 -14.84
C LEU A 266 -12.17 -13.78 -15.65
N LEU A 267 -12.39 -13.35 -16.90
CA LEU A 267 -13.39 -13.98 -17.78
C LEU A 267 -13.07 -15.46 -18.04
N GLN A 268 -11.80 -15.80 -18.28
CA GLN A 268 -11.37 -17.19 -18.44
C GLN A 268 -11.59 -18.03 -17.17
N ILE A 269 -11.29 -17.46 -16.00
CA ILE A 269 -11.53 -18.12 -14.71
C ILE A 269 -13.03 -18.32 -14.49
N TYR A 270 -13.86 -17.32 -14.80
CA TYR A 270 -15.31 -17.40 -14.69
C TYR A 270 -15.90 -18.50 -15.60
N GLN A 271 -15.44 -18.58 -16.85
CA GLN A 271 -15.86 -19.60 -17.81
C GLN A 271 -15.44 -21.03 -17.44
N ASN A 272 -14.41 -21.19 -16.61
CA ASN A 272 -13.89 -22.48 -16.15
C ASN A 272 -13.97 -22.58 -14.62
N ARG A 273 -14.98 -21.95 -14.01
CA ARG A 273 -15.01 -21.72 -12.57
C ARG A 273 -15.01 -23.02 -11.77
N GLU A 274 -15.59 -24.09 -12.31
CA GLU A 274 -15.61 -25.42 -11.71
C GLU A 274 -14.21 -26.07 -11.61
N LYS A 275 -13.27 -25.65 -12.47
CA LYS A 275 -11.89 -26.17 -12.50
C LYS A 275 -10.93 -25.38 -11.62
N VAL A 276 -11.24 -24.11 -11.32
CA VAL A 276 -10.38 -23.22 -10.53
C VAL A 276 -10.85 -23.22 -9.08
N LYS A 277 -10.16 -23.94 -8.19
CA LYS A 277 -10.53 -24.03 -6.76
C LYS A 277 -9.92 -22.90 -5.92
N GLU A 278 -8.85 -22.30 -6.42
CA GLU A 278 -8.06 -21.28 -5.73
C GLU A 278 -8.73 -19.90 -5.77
N TYR A 279 -9.62 -19.66 -4.81
CA TYR A 279 -10.34 -18.40 -4.67
C TYR A 279 -9.42 -17.17 -4.52
N TRP A 280 -8.23 -17.34 -3.94
CA TRP A 280 -7.28 -16.26 -3.69
C TRP A 280 -6.75 -15.64 -4.99
N ARG A 281 -6.68 -16.38 -6.11
CA ARG A 281 -6.30 -15.82 -7.42
C ARG A 281 -7.35 -14.82 -7.91
N ILE A 282 -8.62 -15.18 -7.77
CA ILE A 282 -9.75 -14.32 -8.13
C ILE A 282 -9.75 -13.07 -7.23
N GLU A 283 -9.57 -13.28 -5.92
CA GLU A 283 -9.50 -12.18 -4.95
C GLU A 283 -8.38 -11.18 -5.30
N MET A 284 -7.18 -11.66 -5.64
CA MET A 284 -6.04 -10.83 -6.00
C MET A 284 -6.29 -10.02 -7.27
N LEU A 285 -6.87 -10.63 -8.30
CA LEU A 285 -7.22 -9.90 -9.53
C LEU A 285 -8.34 -8.88 -9.31
N LEU A 286 -9.33 -9.19 -8.45
CA LEU A 286 -10.35 -8.22 -8.04
C LEU A 286 -9.72 -7.04 -7.28
N HIS A 287 -8.71 -7.28 -6.45
CA HIS A 287 -7.96 -6.21 -5.79
C HIS A 287 -7.24 -5.29 -6.79
N VAL A 288 -6.73 -5.82 -7.91
CA VAL A 288 -6.16 -4.96 -8.96
C VAL A 288 -7.22 -3.99 -9.48
N PHE A 289 -8.43 -4.46 -9.81
CA PHE A 289 -9.51 -3.57 -10.25
C PHE A 289 -9.89 -2.54 -9.19
N GLY A 290 -10.01 -2.96 -7.94
CA GLY A 290 -10.22 -2.03 -6.83
C GLY A 290 -9.16 -0.94 -6.80
N ALA A 291 -7.89 -1.31 -6.86
CA ALA A 291 -6.76 -0.39 -6.76
C ALA A 291 -6.59 0.50 -8.00
N LEU A 292 -7.04 0.05 -9.18
CA LEU A 292 -7.14 0.89 -10.37
C LEU A 292 -8.23 1.96 -10.22
N GLY A 293 -9.38 1.58 -9.64
CA GLY A 293 -10.53 2.48 -9.47
C GLY A 293 -11.29 2.78 -10.77
N ASP A 294 -11.13 1.94 -11.80
CA ASP A 294 -11.72 2.15 -13.12
C ASP A 294 -13.13 1.52 -13.26
N PRO A 295 -14.20 2.33 -13.43
CA PRO A 295 -15.57 1.83 -13.55
C PRO A 295 -15.79 0.89 -14.74
N LYS A 296 -14.93 0.93 -15.77
CA LYS A 296 -15.03 0.01 -16.93
C LYS A 296 -14.81 -1.46 -16.54
N ALA A 297 -14.25 -1.74 -15.35
CA ALA A 297 -14.13 -3.11 -14.83
C ALA A 297 -15.44 -3.68 -14.25
N LEU A 298 -16.47 -2.85 -14.02
CA LEU A 298 -17.75 -3.26 -13.42
C LEU A 298 -18.42 -4.48 -14.09
N PRO A 299 -18.49 -4.59 -15.43
CA PRO A 299 -19.09 -5.75 -16.07
C PRO A 299 -18.42 -7.07 -15.67
N VAL A 300 -17.09 -7.09 -15.57
CA VAL A 300 -16.34 -8.30 -15.18
C VAL A 300 -16.47 -8.56 -13.68
N VAL A 301 -16.40 -7.53 -12.83
CA VAL A 301 -16.56 -7.67 -11.37
C VAL A 301 -17.92 -8.27 -11.01
N ARG A 302 -18.99 -7.86 -11.71
CA ARG A 302 -20.36 -8.33 -11.46
C ARG A 302 -20.56 -9.83 -11.68
N LEU A 303 -19.77 -10.45 -12.54
CA LEU A 303 -19.79 -11.91 -12.75
C LEU A 303 -19.49 -12.68 -11.47
N PHE A 304 -18.70 -12.10 -10.57
CA PHE A 304 -18.25 -12.74 -9.32
C PHE A 304 -19.12 -12.43 -8.10
N LEU A 305 -20.19 -11.63 -8.24
CA LEU A 305 -21.12 -11.35 -7.13
C LEU A 305 -21.87 -12.60 -6.66
N ASN A 306 -22.04 -13.57 -7.56
CA ASN A 306 -22.70 -14.85 -7.30
C ASN A 306 -21.71 -16.03 -7.31
N ASP A 307 -20.40 -15.77 -7.14
CA ASP A 307 -19.39 -16.83 -7.09
C ASP A 307 -19.72 -17.85 -5.98
N PRO A 308 -19.53 -19.17 -6.18
CA PRO A 308 -19.81 -20.16 -5.13
C PRO A 308 -19.01 -19.93 -3.84
N ASN A 309 -17.83 -19.32 -3.93
CA ASN A 309 -17.00 -18.99 -2.76
C ASN A 309 -17.41 -17.64 -2.12
N GLN A 310 -17.74 -17.67 -0.82
CA GLN A 310 -18.18 -16.48 -0.08
C GLN A 310 -17.13 -15.36 -0.01
N PHE A 311 -15.84 -15.68 0.06
CA PHE A 311 -14.77 -14.68 0.09
C PHE A 311 -14.70 -13.91 -1.23
N VAL A 312 -14.85 -14.62 -2.36
CA VAL A 312 -14.90 -14.00 -3.69
C VAL A 312 -16.10 -13.06 -3.81
N ARG A 313 -17.31 -13.52 -3.41
CA ARG A 313 -18.52 -12.66 -3.42
C ARG A 313 -18.33 -11.39 -2.60
N THR A 314 -17.82 -11.54 -1.38
CA THR A 314 -17.59 -10.41 -0.46
C THR A 314 -16.58 -9.43 -1.06
N LYS A 315 -15.52 -9.92 -1.71
CA LYS A 315 -14.54 -9.07 -2.37
C LYS A 315 -15.13 -8.36 -3.58
N ALA A 316 -15.81 -9.10 -4.45
CA ALA A 316 -16.45 -8.57 -5.65
C ALA A 316 -17.44 -7.45 -5.29
N LEU A 317 -18.25 -7.64 -4.24
CA LEU A 317 -19.18 -6.62 -3.75
C LEU A 317 -18.48 -5.33 -3.33
N ARG A 318 -17.39 -5.42 -2.55
CA ARG A 318 -16.63 -4.24 -2.11
C ARG A 318 -15.97 -3.51 -3.27
N VAL A 319 -15.41 -4.25 -4.22
CA VAL A 319 -14.80 -3.68 -5.42
C VAL A 319 -15.88 -3.03 -6.30
N GLU A 320 -17.02 -3.67 -6.50
CA GLU A 320 -18.16 -3.12 -7.25
C GLU A 320 -18.64 -1.79 -6.65
N GLU A 321 -18.83 -1.74 -5.33
CA GLU A 321 -19.26 -0.54 -4.63
C GLU A 321 -18.25 0.61 -4.80
N SER A 322 -16.95 0.33 -4.66
CA SER A 322 -15.88 1.32 -4.86
C SER A 322 -15.86 1.84 -6.30
N LEU A 323 -15.94 0.94 -7.29
CA LEU A 323 -15.94 1.30 -8.71
C LEU A 323 -17.17 2.11 -9.11
N ARG A 324 -18.34 1.82 -8.53
CA ARG A 324 -19.56 2.63 -8.75
C ARG A 324 -19.41 4.06 -8.26
N LYS A 325 -18.66 4.27 -7.17
CA LYS A 325 -18.38 5.60 -6.61
C LYS A 325 -17.20 6.29 -7.32
N GLY A 326 -16.53 5.62 -8.26
CA GLY A 326 -15.31 6.12 -8.90
C GLY A 326 -14.13 6.22 -7.92
N GLU A 327 -14.13 5.38 -6.89
CA GLU A 327 -13.11 5.42 -5.84
C GLU A 327 -12.12 4.26 -5.95
N VAL A 328 -10.89 4.50 -5.48
CA VAL A 328 -9.82 3.51 -5.40
C VAL A 328 -9.99 2.66 -4.15
N PHE A 329 -9.98 1.34 -4.28
CA PHE A 329 -9.95 0.39 -3.17
C PHE A 329 -8.54 -0.22 -3.04
N PRO A 330 -7.75 0.16 -2.02
CA PRO A 330 -6.35 -0.22 -1.97
C PRO A 330 -6.13 -1.71 -1.72
N VAL A 331 -4.93 -2.17 -2.07
CA VAL A 331 -4.47 -3.53 -1.81
C VAL A 331 -4.09 -3.65 -0.32
N PRO A 332 -4.65 -4.63 0.42
CA PRO A 332 -4.27 -4.88 1.81
C PRO A 332 -2.77 -5.12 1.96
N ASP A 333 -2.20 -4.73 3.11
CA ASP A 333 -0.80 -4.97 3.49
C ASP A 333 0.29 -4.40 2.57
N ALA A 334 -0.11 -3.68 1.52
CA ALA A 334 0.77 -3.03 0.55
C ALA A 334 1.13 -1.58 0.94
N LEU A 335 0.76 -1.12 2.14
CA LEU A 335 1.06 0.25 2.60
C LEU A 335 2.57 0.54 2.70
N GLY A 336 3.38 -0.51 2.85
CA GLY A 336 4.84 -0.41 2.83
C GLY A 336 5.47 -0.48 1.43
N TYR A 337 4.71 -0.81 0.39
CA TYR A 337 5.12 -0.75 -1.02
C TYR A 337 5.13 0.70 -1.51
#